data_AF-A0A0P8DI44-F1
#
_entry.id   AF-A0A0P8DI44-F1
#
_cell.length_a   1.000
_cell.length_b   1.000
_cell.length_c   1.000
_cell.angle_alpha   90.00
_cell.angle_beta   90.00
_cell.angle_gamma   90.00
#
_symmetry.space_group_name_H-M   'P 1'
#
loop_
_entity.id
_entity.type
_entity.pdbx_description
1 polymer ?
#
loop_
_entity_poly.entity_id
_entity_poly.type
_entity_poly.pdbx_seq_one_letter_code
_entity_poly.pdbx_strand_id
1 'polypeptide(L)'
;MGFFKRIFGKDKPANASSKIKRGVAKAASDQAAAVPDYKVGLDGAFDESGLAKRVALAFDEDNQLTDIDTLWVAQTSATVVLKGKVPSQDILDKMVKVAKGVEGTDAVDTKQVEIG
;
A
#
# COMPACT_ATOMS: atom_id res chain seq x y z
N MET A 1 -7.49 11.17 9.81
CA MET A 1 -8.26 10.72 8.62
C MET A 1 -7.55 9.50 8.06
N GLY A 2 -8.24 8.48 7.54
CA GLY A 2 -7.54 7.26 7.08
C GLY A 2 -6.49 7.53 5.99
N PHE A 3 -5.39 6.76 6.00
CA PHE A 3 -4.29 6.78 5.04
C PHE A 3 -4.79 6.74 3.60
N PHE A 4 -5.75 5.87 3.29
CA PHE A 4 -6.27 5.75 1.93
C PHE A 4 -6.93 7.05 1.45
N LYS A 5 -7.79 7.62 2.30
CA LYS A 5 -8.48 8.89 2.01
C LYS A 5 -7.52 10.06 1.94
N ARG A 6 -6.50 10.07 2.82
CA ARG A 6 -5.51 11.16 2.87
C ARG A 6 -4.57 11.13 1.67
N ILE A 7 -4.11 9.96 1.25
CA ILE A 7 -3.14 9.82 0.15
C ILE A 7 -3.83 9.95 -1.21
N PHE A 8 -5.00 9.33 -1.38
CA PHE A 8 -5.67 9.25 -2.68
C PHE A 8 -6.85 10.22 -2.83
N GLY A 9 -7.21 10.96 -1.78
CA GLY A 9 -8.34 11.90 -1.79
C GLY A 9 -9.70 11.21 -2.01
N LYS A 10 -9.77 9.89 -1.91
CA LYS A 10 -10.96 9.07 -2.19
C LYS A 10 -11.23 8.15 -1.02
N ASP A 11 -12.50 7.93 -0.71
CA ASP A 11 -12.90 6.92 0.26
C ASP A 11 -12.55 5.50 -0.25
N LYS A 12 -12.26 4.59 0.68
CA LYS A 12 -11.98 3.19 0.35
C LYS A 12 -13.22 2.56 -0.32
N PRO A 13 -13.08 1.89 -1.48
CA PRO A 13 -14.22 1.20 -2.09
C PRO A 13 -14.78 0.13 -1.13
N ALA A 14 -16.09 -0.10 -1.17
CA ALA A 14 -16.74 -1.09 -0.29
C ALA A 14 -16.21 -2.52 -0.49
N ASN A 15 -15.70 -2.81 -1.68
CA ASN A 15 -15.11 -4.12 -2.04
C ASN A 15 -13.57 -4.12 -1.92
N ALA A 16 -12.98 -3.10 -1.31
CA ALA A 16 -11.54 -2.97 -1.20
C ALA A 16 -10.97 -4.03 -0.25
N SER A 17 -9.95 -4.76 -0.70
CA SER A 17 -9.18 -5.65 0.16
C SER A 17 -7.69 -5.34 0.07
N SER A 18 -7.03 -5.27 1.22
CA SER A 18 -5.57 -5.15 1.33
C SER A 18 -4.87 -6.46 0.98
N LYS A 19 -5.58 -7.59 1.10
CA LYS A 19 -5.11 -8.96 0.88
C LYS A 19 -5.67 -9.55 -0.42
N ILE A 20 -5.38 -8.90 -1.54
CA ILE A 20 -5.64 -9.49 -2.86
C ILE A 20 -4.56 -10.55 -3.12
N LYS A 21 -4.98 -11.80 -3.32
CA LYS A 21 -4.06 -12.90 -3.59
C LYS A 21 -3.35 -12.72 -4.95
N ARG A 22 -2.09 -13.13 -5.09
CA ARG A 22 -1.44 -13.24 -6.41
C ARG A 22 -2.26 -14.13 -7.34
N GLY A 23 -2.50 -13.66 -8.56
CA GLY A 23 -3.28 -14.39 -9.57
C GLY A 23 -4.80 -14.14 -9.61
N VAL A 24 -5.37 -13.30 -8.73
CA VAL A 24 -6.76 -12.79 -8.91
C VAL A 24 -6.83 -11.50 -9.72
N ALA A 25 -5.73 -11.11 -10.38
CA ALA A 25 -5.77 -10.13 -11.46
C ALA A 25 -6.69 -10.66 -12.56
N LYS A 26 -7.97 -10.27 -12.52
CA LYS A 26 -8.92 -10.61 -13.57
C LYS A 26 -8.49 -9.81 -14.79
N ALA A 27 -7.70 -10.45 -15.64
CA ALA A 27 -7.23 -9.91 -16.91
C ALA A 27 -8.47 -9.47 -17.71
N ALA A 28 -8.75 -8.17 -17.69
CA ALA A 28 -9.50 -7.58 -18.76
C ALA A 28 -8.54 -7.59 -19.95
N SER A 29 -8.80 -8.49 -20.90
CA SER A 29 -8.16 -8.64 -22.21
C SER A 29 -6.84 -9.42 -22.20
N ASP A 30 -6.96 -10.71 -22.55
CA ASP A 30 -6.30 -11.29 -23.73
C ASP A 30 -4.98 -10.65 -24.16
N GLN A 31 -3.96 -10.58 -23.29
CA GLN A 31 -2.53 -10.62 -23.62
C GLN A 31 -1.75 -11.08 -22.39
N ALA A 32 -1.05 -12.19 -22.55
CA ALA A 32 -0.17 -12.83 -21.57
C ALA A 32 1.13 -12.00 -21.34
N ALA A 33 0.99 -10.76 -20.90
CA ALA A 33 2.02 -10.11 -20.11
C ALA A 33 1.56 -10.19 -18.66
N ALA A 34 2.22 -11.02 -17.86
CA ALA A 34 1.92 -11.18 -16.43
C ALA A 34 1.75 -9.80 -15.80
N VAL A 35 0.50 -9.41 -15.48
CA VAL A 35 0.24 -8.14 -14.81
C VAL A 35 1.04 -8.18 -13.53
N PRO A 36 2.01 -7.27 -13.34
CA PRO A 36 2.86 -7.34 -12.18
C PRO A 36 2.01 -7.21 -10.93
N ASP A 37 2.29 -8.01 -9.91
CA ASP A 37 1.47 -8.05 -8.69
C ASP A 37 1.34 -6.66 -8.04
N TYR A 38 2.34 -5.80 -8.19
CA TYR A 38 2.32 -4.40 -7.71
C TYR A 38 1.37 -3.46 -8.49
N LYS A 39 0.88 -3.89 -9.66
CA LYS A 39 -0.13 -3.17 -10.46
C LYS A 39 -1.54 -3.73 -10.25
N VAL A 40 -1.75 -4.56 -9.23
CA VAL A 40 -3.08 -5.06 -8.87
C VAL A 40 -3.70 -4.13 -7.84
N GLY A 41 -4.87 -3.58 -8.16
CA GLY A 41 -5.68 -2.70 -7.33
C GLY A 41 -6.46 -3.43 -6.24
N LEU A 42 -7.23 -2.64 -5.47
CA LEU A 42 -8.02 -3.11 -4.33
C LEU A 42 -9.16 -4.07 -4.70
N ASP A 43 -9.66 -3.98 -5.93
CA ASP A 43 -10.72 -4.84 -6.47
C ASP A 43 -10.16 -6.05 -7.25
N GLY A 44 -8.83 -6.24 -7.26
CA GLY A 44 -8.18 -7.25 -8.09
C GLY A 44 -8.09 -6.87 -9.58
N ALA A 45 -8.48 -5.66 -9.97
CA ALA A 45 -8.28 -5.13 -11.31
C ALA A 45 -6.89 -4.51 -11.48
N PHE A 46 -6.46 -4.25 -12.72
CA PHE A 46 -5.25 -3.48 -12.99
C PHE A 46 -5.39 -2.04 -12.48
N ASP A 47 -4.42 -1.58 -11.68
CA ASP A 47 -4.34 -0.23 -11.14
C ASP A 47 -2.88 0.19 -11.03
N GLU A 48 -2.53 1.30 -11.67
CA GLU A 48 -1.15 1.83 -11.66
C GLU A 48 -0.64 2.19 -10.26
N SER A 49 -1.55 2.43 -9.30
CA SER A 49 -1.25 2.68 -7.89
C SER A 49 -1.78 1.55 -6.99
N GLY A 50 -1.96 0.35 -7.54
CA GLY A 50 -2.63 -0.75 -6.85
C GLY A 50 -1.92 -1.22 -5.58
N LEU A 51 -0.60 -1.30 -5.57
CA LEU A 51 0.18 -1.65 -4.38
C LEU A 51 0.08 -0.56 -3.30
N ALA A 52 0.29 0.71 -3.65
CA ALA A 52 0.21 1.83 -2.73
C ALA A 52 -1.18 1.93 -2.09
N LYS A 53 -2.24 1.69 -2.88
CA LYS A 53 -3.63 1.63 -2.40
C LYS A 53 -3.85 0.49 -1.41
N ARG A 54 -3.32 -0.72 -1.69
CA ARG A 54 -3.40 -1.87 -0.77
C ARG A 54 -2.60 -1.65 0.51
N VAL A 55 -1.41 -1.07 0.42
CA VAL A 55 -0.58 -0.72 1.58
C VAL A 55 -1.25 0.35 2.44
N ALA A 56 -1.78 1.41 1.83
CA ALA A 56 -2.51 2.45 2.56
C ALA A 56 -3.76 1.87 3.25
N LEU A 57 -4.48 0.96 2.60
CA LEU A 57 -5.59 0.26 3.22
C LEU A 57 -5.13 -0.65 4.36
N ALA A 58 -4.03 -1.40 4.19
CA ALA A 58 -3.48 -2.25 5.25
C ALA A 58 -3.04 -1.44 6.48
N PHE A 59 -2.55 -0.22 6.28
CA PHE A 59 -2.26 0.71 7.37
C PHE A 59 -3.54 1.22 8.04
N ASP A 60 -4.60 1.47 7.28
CA ASP A 60 -5.91 1.83 7.82
C ASP A 60 -6.58 0.70 8.62
N GLU A 61 -6.23 -0.56 8.35
CA GLU A 61 -6.71 -1.72 9.12
C GLU A 61 -5.96 -1.91 10.45
N ASP A 62 -4.80 -1.25 10.62
CA ASP A 62 -3.99 -1.33 11.84
C ASP A 62 -4.21 -0.09 12.70
N ASN A 63 -4.99 -0.23 13.78
CA ASN A 63 -5.29 0.87 14.71
C ASN A 63 -4.05 1.54 15.32
N GLN A 64 -2.87 0.91 15.31
CA GLN A 64 -1.65 1.55 15.81
C GLN A 64 -1.01 2.48 14.77
N LEU A 65 -1.39 2.35 13.50
CA LEU A 65 -0.85 3.10 12.38
C LEU A 65 -1.81 4.19 11.89
N THR A 66 -3.11 4.06 12.16
CA THR A 66 -4.17 4.98 11.73
C THR A 66 -4.00 6.42 12.23
N ASP A 67 -3.31 6.64 13.35
CA ASP A 67 -3.09 7.96 13.96
C ASP A 67 -1.90 8.73 13.35
N ILE A 68 -1.19 8.14 12.37
CA ILE A 68 0.00 8.76 11.79
C ILE A 68 -0.40 9.60 10.57
N ASP A 69 -0.79 10.85 10.83
CA ASP A 69 -1.14 11.81 9.78
C ASP A 69 0.08 12.48 9.11
N THR A 70 1.29 12.20 9.58
CA THR A 70 2.55 12.82 9.12
C THR A 70 3.35 11.97 8.13
N LEU A 71 2.87 10.77 7.81
CA LEU A 71 3.55 9.86 6.87
C LEU A 71 2.78 9.73 5.54
N TRP A 72 3.47 9.71 4.42
CA TRP A 72 2.94 9.39 3.10
C TRP A 72 3.47 8.05 2.61
N VAL A 73 2.60 7.33 1.88
CA VAL A 73 2.94 6.11 1.16
C VAL A 73 2.94 6.43 -0.32
N ALA A 74 4.05 6.14 -0.98
CA ALA A 74 4.18 6.13 -2.43
C ALA A 74 4.58 4.73 -2.89
N GLN A 75 4.34 4.42 -4.15
CA GLN A 75 4.97 3.26 -4.78
C GLN A 75 5.86 3.72 -5.93
N THR A 76 6.93 2.98 -6.14
CA THR A 76 7.81 3.05 -7.29
C THR A 76 7.96 1.63 -7.82
N SER A 77 7.15 1.28 -8.81
CA SER A 77 7.06 -0.11 -9.32
C SER A 77 6.71 -1.10 -8.18
N ALA A 78 7.57 -2.09 -7.90
CA ALA A 78 7.38 -3.05 -6.82
C ALA A 78 7.91 -2.57 -5.44
N THR A 79 8.42 -1.34 -5.37
CA THR A 79 8.99 -0.77 -4.14
C THR A 79 8.03 0.22 -3.51
N VAL A 80 7.69 0.00 -2.24
CA VAL A 80 6.90 0.94 -1.44
C VAL A 80 7.84 1.99 -0.85
N VAL A 81 7.59 3.26 -1.08
CA VAL A 81 8.38 4.36 -0.52
C VAL A 81 7.57 5.06 0.55
N LEU A 82 8.04 4.95 1.80
CA LEU A 82 7.48 5.66 2.95
C LEU A 82 8.21 7.00 3.11
N LYS A 83 7.46 8.09 3.29
CA LYS A 83 7.99 9.45 3.40
C LYS A 83 7.31 10.22 4.52
N GLY A 84 8.00 11.10 5.23
CA GLY A 84 7.39 11.96 6.25
C GLY A 84 7.88 11.63 7.65
N LYS A 85 7.02 11.74 8.67
CA LYS A 85 7.40 11.48 10.06
C LYS A 85 6.65 10.30 10.69
N VAL A 86 7.34 9.62 11.59
CA VAL A 86 6.77 8.58 12.47
C VAL A 86 7.20 8.86 13.91
N PRO A 87 6.32 8.57 14.89
CA PRO A 87 6.60 8.87 16.29
C PRO A 87 7.69 7.99 16.92
N SER A 88 7.96 6.81 16.36
CA SER A 88 8.94 5.86 16.93
C SER A 88 9.44 4.86 15.90
N GLN A 89 10.62 4.30 16.14
CA GLN A 89 11.19 3.23 15.31
C GLN A 89 10.29 1.98 15.29
N ASP A 90 9.65 1.62 16.41
CA ASP A 90 8.71 0.48 16.48
C ASP A 90 7.53 0.62 15.51
N ILE A 91 7.02 1.84 15.38
CA ILE A 91 5.94 2.18 14.46
C ILE A 91 6.42 2.04 13.02
N LEU A 92 7.62 2.53 12.70
CA LEU A 92 8.23 2.37 11.39
C LEU A 92 8.41 0.88 11.04
N ASP A 93 8.94 0.10 11.97
CA ASP A 93 9.18 -1.33 11.79
C ASP A 93 7.87 -2.09 11.55
N LYS A 94 6.81 -1.70 12.27
CA LYS A 94 5.46 -2.23 12.06
C LYS A 94 4.91 -1.86 10.68
N MET A 95 5.05 -0.60 10.25
CA MET A 95 4.66 -0.15 8.91
C MET A 95 5.40 -0.91 7.82
N VAL A 96 6.70 -1.11 7.98
CA VAL A 96 7.51 -1.91 7.06
C VAL A 96 7.02 -3.35 7.01
N LYS A 97 6.71 -3.97 8.15
CA LYS A 97 6.15 -5.33 8.22
C LYS A 97 4.80 -5.43 7.51
N VAL A 98 3.90 -4.48 7.75
CA VAL A 98 2.58 -4.46 7.10
C VAL A 98 2.73 -4.25 5.60
N ALA A 99 3.56 -3.31 5.15
CA ALA A 99 3.82 -3.07 3.73
C ALA A 99 4.45 -4.29 3.03
N LYS A 100 5.43 -4.96 3.66
CA LYS A 100 6.02 -6.21 3.16
C LYS A 100 5.03 -7.37 3.13
N GLY A 101 4.03 -7.36 4.02
CA GLY A 101 2.96 -8.35 4.04
C GLY A 101 1.96 -8.20 2.90
N VAL A 102 1.96 -7.05 2.19
CA VAL A 102 1.11 -6.84 1.01
C VAL A 102 1.71 -7.56 -0.19
N GLU A 103 0.91 -8.40 -0.85
CA GLU A 103 1.36 -9.15 -2.01
C GLU A 103 1.73 -8.24 -3.18
N GLY A 104 2.95 -8.40 -3.70
CA GLY A 104 3.51 -7.56 -4.76
C GLY A 104 4.50 -6.49 -4.26
N THR A 105 4.68 -6.34 -2.95
CA THR A 105 5.79 -5.58 -2.38
C THR A 105 7.08 -6.39 -2.48
N ASP A 106 8.05 -5.90 -3.24
CA ASP A 106 9.40 -6.49 -3.32
C ASP A 106 10.33 -5.83 -2.29
N ALA A 107 10.24 -4.51 -2.17
CA ALA A 107 11.04 -3.73 -1.24
C ALA A 107 10.23 -2.60 -0.58
N VAL A 108 10.70 -2.15 0.58
CA VAL A 108 10.15 -0.97 1.28
C VAL A 108 11.32 -0.02 1.54
N ASP A 109 11.26 1.17 0.96
CA ASP A 109 12.20 2.26 1.19
C ASP A 109 11.65 3.20 2.26
N THR A 110 12.43 3.36 3.33
CA THR A 110 12.11 4.26 4.46
C THR A 110 13.11 5.40 4.59
N LYS A 111 13.92 5.66 3.56
CA LYS A 111 15.02 6.66 3.64
C LYS A 111 14.51 8.09 3.81
N GLN A 112 13.26 8.33 3.41
CA GLN A 112 12.59 9.62 3.51
C GLN A 112 11.66 9.70 4.74
N VAL A 113 11.81 8.75 5.69
CA VAL A 113 11.09 8.78 6.97
C VAL A 113 12.00 9.32 8.05
N GLU A 114 11.54 10.38 8.73
CA GLU A 114 12.12 10.86 9.98
C GLU A 114 11.39 10.25 11.17
N ILE A 115 12.15 9.91 12.21
CA ILE A 115 11.62 9.43 13.48
C ILE A 115 11.71 10.58 14.48
N GLY A 116 10.60 10.96 15.10
CA GLY A 116 10.57 12.03 16.10
C GLY A 116 9.21 12.37 16.66
#